data_AF-A0AAV8VWB0-F1
#
_entry.id   AF-A0AAV8VWB0-F1
#
_cell.length_a   1.000
_cell.length_b   1.000
_cell.length_c   1.000
_cell.angle_alpha   90.00
_cell.angle_beta   90.00
_cell.angle_gamma   90.00
#
_symmetry.space_group_name_H-M   'P 1'
#
loop_
_entity.id
_entity.type
_entity.pdbx_description
1 polymer ?
#
loop_
_entity_poly.entity_id
_entity_poly.type
_entity_poly.pdbx_seq_one_letter_code
_entity_poly.pdbx_strand_id
1 'polypeptide(L)'
;MNHLKCLRKLARQKEVELVWVPGHMEIAGNKKIRFKELQELGSRNKLTLAWVPGHKGHKGNEEADRLAREGAGRALIGPEPFCDIAKTHVRASINEWMDDKYREWWRKLPQQRQAKMFIKERSARLTEDLLGQNRKAIRIIVGLLTGHCRLNKHMSLMGLAEEATCRFCSEEEETAVHILCQCEGLARLRFLILGEENPSASSYTKAPLSRLWSLIQRTQLDRVL
;
A
#
# COMPACT_ATOMS: atom_id res chain seq x y z
N MET A 1 4.03 31.35 -3.94
CA MET A 1 2.98 32.33 -3.55
C MET A 1 2.17 32.74 -4.78
N ASN A 2 1.24 31.89 -5.27
CA ASN A 2 0.47 32.17 -6.50
C ASN A 2 -1.07 32.08 -6.35
N HIS A 3 -1.60 31.65 -5.20
CA HIS A 3 -3.05 31.62 -4.94
C HIS A 3 -3.66 33.02 -4.72
N LEU A 4 -2.88 34.00 -4.27
CA LEU A 4 -3.34 35.37 -3.98
C LEU A 4 -3.68 36.19 -5.25
N LYS A 5 -3.04 35.91 -6.40
CA LYS A 5 -3.39 36.57 -7.68
C LYS A 5 -4.70 36.04 -8.27
N CYS A 6 -5.03 34.77 -8.01
CA CYS A 6 -6.30 34.18 -8.44
C CYS A 6 -7.48 34.77 -7.62
N LEU A 7 -7.32 34.91 -6.31
CA LEU A 7 -8.31 35.52 -5.42
C LEU A 7 -8.53 37.03 -5.68
N ARG A 8 -7.49 37.77 -6.07
CA ARG A 8 -7.63 39.20 -6.43
C ARG A 8 -8.41 39.44 -7.73
N LYS A 9 -8.45 38.47 -8.65
CA LYS A 9 -9.24 38.57 -9.90
C LYS A 9 -10.74 38.31 -9.65
N LEU A 10 -11.06 37.44 -8.69
CA LEU A 10 -12.43 37.15 -8.24
C LEU A 10 -13.03 38.28 -7.39
N ALA A 11 -12.21 39.04 -6.65
CA ALA A 11 -12.67 40.15 -5.80
C ALA A 11 -13.22 41.38 -6.56
N ARG A 12 -13.26 41.38 -7.89
CA ARG A 12 -13.84 42.45 -8.72
C ARG A 12 -15.25 42.17 -9.24
N GLN A 13 -15.78 40.96 -9.06
CA GLN A 13 -17.16 40.64 -9.43
C GLN A 13 -18.00 40.63 -8.15
N LYS A 14 -18.76 41.73 -7.95
CA LYS A 14 -19.87 41.73 -7.00
C LYS A 14 -20.88 40.71 -7.53
N GLU A 15 -21.17 39.70 -6.72
CA GLU A 15 -22.15 38.63 -6.95
C GLU A 15 -21.68 37.51 -7.90
N VAL A 16 -21.43 36.34 -7.31
CA VAL A 16 -21.48 35.05 -8.00
C VAL A 16 -22.45 34.19 -7.20
N GLU A 17 -23.70 34.14 -7.66
CA GLU A 17 -24.70 33.18 -7.19
C GLU A 17 -24.42 31.81 -7.80
N LEU A 18 -24.33 30.78 -6.96
CA LEU A 18 -24.42 29.38 -7.40
C LEU A 18 -25.38 28.62 -6.47
N VAL A 19 -26.43 28.10 -7.09
CA VAL A 19 -27.65 27.51 -6.51
C VAL A 19 -27.39 26.11 -5.92
N TRP A 20 -28.12 25.78 -4.85
CA TRP A 20 -28.04 24.54 -4.07
C TRP A 20 -29.17 23.54 -4.39
N VAL A 21 -28.88 22.23 -4.25
CA VAL A 21 -29.87 21.14 -4.17
C VAL A 21 -29.47 20.21 -2.98
N PRO A 22 -30.38 19.84 -2.06
CA PRO A 22 -30.07 19.10 -0.83
C PRO A 22 -29.71 17.64 -1.01
N GLY A 23 -28.71 17.17 -0.26
CA GLY A 23 -28.59 15.78 0.17
C GLY A 23 -27.17 15.35 0.52
N HIS A 24 -26.87 15.24 1.82
CA HIS A 24 -25.75 14.50 2.42
C HIS A 24 -24.31 14.84 1.98
N MET A 25 -23.44 15.30 2.89
CA MET A 25 -22.20 14.55 3.20
C MET A 25 -21.33 15.12 4.32
N GLU A 26 -20.81 14.18 5.10
CA GLU A 26 -19.64 14.26 5.98
C GLU A 26 -18.38 14.74 5.25
N ILE A 27 -17.54 15.50 5.95
CA ILE A 27 -16.30 16.05 5.42
C ILE A 27 -15.22 14.97 5.47
N ALA A 28 -15.08 14.19 4.41
CA ALA A 28 -13.90 13.37 4.14
C ALA A 28 -12.97 14.11 3.17
N GLY A 29 -11.76 14.47 3.61
CA GLY A 29 -10.74 14.94 2.67
C GLY A 29 -9.64 15.78 3.29
N ASN A 30 -8.47 15.18 3.46
CA ASN A 30 -7.25 15.72 4.07
C ASN A 30 -6.55 16.78 3.19
N LYS A 31 -7.23 17.88 2.84
CA LYS A 31 -6.61 19.09 2.28
C LYS A 31 -6.64 20.17 3.35
N LYS A 32 -5.48 20.46 3.97
CA LYS A 32 -5.32 21.57 4.91
C LYS A 32 -5.61 22.89 4.18
N ILE A 33 -6.87 23.33 4.21
CA ILE A 33 -7.21 24.72 3.95
C ILE A 33 -6.53 25.53 5.05
N ARG A 34 -5.76 26.54 4.68
CA ARG A 34 -5.14 27.43 5.68
C ARG A 34 -6.25 28.32 6.22
N PHE A 35 -6.77 27.89 7.37
CA PHE A 35 -8.02 28.38 7.97
C PHE A 35 -7.94 29.88 8.32
N LYS A 36 -6.76 30.36 8.73
CA LYS A 36 -6.53 31.78 9.07
C LYS A 36 -6.77 32.72 7.89
N GLU A 37 -6.23 32.42 6.71
CA GLU A 37 -6.39 33.26 5.52
C GLU A 37 -7.84 33.30 5.05
N LEU A 38 -8.57 32.19 5.21
CA LEU A 38 -9.99 32.12 4.89
C LEU A 38 -10.84 32.93 5.88
N GLN A 39 -10.49 32.89 7.18
CA GLN A 39 -11.12 33.71 8.21
C GLN A 39 -10.89 35.22 7.96
N GLU A 40 -9.68 35.61 7.60
CA GLU A 40 -9.38 37.00 7.23
C GLU A 40 -10.20 37.46 6.02
N LEU A 41 -10.31 36.63 4.98
CA LEU A 41 -11.15 36.92 3.82
C LEU A 41 -12.63 37.02 4.19
N GLY A 42 -13.13 36.13 5.05
CA GLY A 42 -14.50 36.13 5.55
C GLY A 42 -14.83 37.31 6.48
N SER A 43 -13.82 37.93 7.11
CA SER A 43 -14.04 39.11 7.98
C SER A 43 -14.52 40.34 7.23
N ARG A 44 -14.29 40.40 5.92
CA ARG A 44 -14.63 41.54 5.05
C ARG A 44 -15.59 41.19 3.91
N ASN A 45 -15.90 39.91 3.73
CA ASN A 45 -16.71 39.41 2.63
C ASN A 45 -17.67 38.33 3.13
N LYS A 46 -18.89 38.30 2.58
CA LYS A 46 -19.79 37.16 2.76
C LYS A 46 -19.24 35.97 1.96
N LEU A 47 -18.69 34.99 2.66
CA LEU A 47 -18.10 33.79 2.07
C LEU A 47 -19.07 32.62 2.15
N THR A 48 -19.30 31.94 1.02
CA THR A 48 -20.03 30.67 0.97
C THR A 48 -19.09 29.58 0.45
N LEU A 49 -18.97 28.49 1.22
CA LEU A 49 -18.16 27.33 0.85
C LEU A 49 -19.07 26.22 0.34
N ALA A 50 -18.77 25.70 -0.84
CA ALA A 50 -19.46 24.56 -1.42
C ALA A 50 -18.44 23.50 -1.84
N TRP A 51 -18.77 22.24 -1.60
CA TRP A 51 -17.99 21.11 -2.11
C TRP A 51 -18.45 20.75 -3.52
N VAL A 52 -17.50 20.56 -4.43
CA VAL A 52 -17.76 20.15 -5.81
C VAL A 52 -17.02 18.85 -6.08
N PRO A 53 -17.69 17.81 -6.63
CA PRO A 53 -17.02 16.57 -7.03
C PRO A 53 -15.88 16.83 -8.03
N GLY A 54 -14.74 16.19 -7.79
CA GLY A 54 -13.63 16.17 -8.75
C GLY A 54 -13.98 15.39 -10.02
N HIS A 55 -13.45 15.82 -11.16
CA HIS A 55 -13.45 15.08 -12.44
C HIS A 55 -14.84 14.66 -12.96
N LYS A 56 -15.90 15.43 -12.68
CA LYS A 56 -17.27 15.17 -13.13
C LYS A 56 -17.77 16.07 -14.28
N GLY A 57 -16.89 16.71 -15.06
CA GLY A 57 -17.35 17.55 -16.18
C GLY A 57 -17.78 18.97 -15.79
N HIS A 58 -17.60 19.38 -14.53
CA HIS A 58 -18.00 20.71 -14.08
C HIS A 58 -17.04 21.77 -14.63
N LYS A 59 -17.45 22.49 -15.68
CA LYS A 59 -16.63 23.50 -16.38
C LYS A 59 -15.82 24.41 -15.45
N GLY A 60 -16.44 24.96 -14.40
CA GLY A 60 -15.75 25.84 -13.45
C GLY A 60 -14.66 25.15 -12.63
N ASN A 61 -14.89 23.89 -12.23
CA ASN A 61 -13.90 23.09 -11.50
C ASN A 61 -12.75 22.66 -12.42
N GLU A 62 -13.06 22.28 -13.65
CA GLU A 62 -12.07 21.91 -14.67
C GLU A 62 -11.19 23.09 -15.05
N GLU A 63 -11.78 24.27 -15.24
CA GLU A 63 -11.04 25.50 -15.54
C GLU A 63 -10.17 25.93 -14.35
N ALA A 64 -10.68 25.82 -13.12
CA ALA A 64 -9.89 26.08 -11.92
C ALA A 64 -8.69 25.12 -11.80
N ASP A 65 -8.88 23.82 -12.09
CA ASP A 65 -7.81 22.82 -12.07
C ASP A 65 -6.78 23.06 -13.19
N ARG A 66 -7.24 23.43 -14.40
CA ARG A 66 -6.39 23.83 -15.52
C ARG A 66 -5.50 25.04 -15.15
N LEU A 67 -6.09 26.09 -14.60
CA LEU A 67 -5.35 27.29 -14.15
C LEU A 67 -4.39 26.99 -13.00
N ALA A 68 -4.74 26.08 -12.09
CA ALA A 68 -3.86 25.64 -11.03
C ALA A 68 -2.62 24.91 -11.57
N ARG A 69 -2.80 24.01 -12.56
CA ARG A 69 -1.70 23.33 -13.25
C ARG A 69 -0.80 24.30 -14.01
N GLU A 70 -1.38 25.25 -14.75
CA GLU A 70 -0.59 26.31 -15.41
C GLU A 70 0.22 27.13 -14.40
N GLY A 71 -0.40 27.49 -13.27
CA GLY A 71 0.25 28.24 -12.20
C GLY A 71 1.38 27.48 -11.51
N ALA A 72 1.29 26.15 -11.45
CA ALA A 72 2.34 25.26 -10.96
C ALA A 72 3.52 25.11 -11.95
N GLY A 73 3.30 25.32 -13.26
CA GLY A 73 4.37 25.29 -14.27
C GLY A 73 5.10 26.62 -14.47
N ARG A 74 4.68 27.70 -13.78
CA ARG A 74 5.37 29.00 -13.85
C ARG A 74 6.50 29.06 -12.83
N ALA A 75 7.57 29.78 -13.17
CA ALA A 75 8.67 30.06 -12.27
C ALA A 75 8.16 30.59 -10.91
N LEU A 76 8.72 30.08 -9.81
CA LEU A 76 8.36 30.58 -8.48
C LEU A 76 8.76 32.05 -8.35
N ILE A 77 7.81 32.83 -7.83
CA ILE A 77 8.04 34.20 -7.40
C ILE A 77 7.88 34.23 -5.87
N GLY A 78 8.99 34.48 -5.16
CA GLY A 78 9.05 34.53 -3.70
C GLY A 78 10.45 34.98 -3.20
N PRO A 79 10.59 35.33 -1.90
CA PRO A 79 11.89 35.66 -1.33
C PRO A 79 12.80 34.42 -1.30
N GLU A 80 14.08 34.61 -1.62
CA GLU A 80 15.08 33.53 -1.57
C GLU A 80 15.41 33.12 -0.13
N PRO A 81 15.75 31.83 0.12
CA PRO A 81 15.83 30.73 -0.85
C PRO A 81 14.48 30.02 -1.05
N PHE A 82 14.15 29.70 -2.31
CA PHE A 82 13.03 28.82 -2.65
C PHE A 82 13.49 27.63 -3.49
N CYS A 83 12.78 26.50 -3.37
CA CYS A 83 13.02 25.29 -4.14
C CYS A 83 11.81 25.07 -5.07
N ASP A 84 12.06 25.02 -6.38
CA ASP A 84 11.03 24.81 -7.41
C ASP A 84 10.55 23.35 -7.50
N ILE A 85 11.05 22.49 -6.61
CA ILE A 85 10.67 21.09 -6.58
C ILE A 85 9.61 20.89 -5.50
N ALA A 86 8.42 20.48 -5.93
CA ALA A 86 7.36 20.10 -5.00
C ALA A 86 7.87 18.99 -4.06
N LYS A 87 7.61 19.13 -2.76
CA LYS A 87 8.00 18.13 -1.74
C LYS A 87 7.49 16.72 -2.06
N THR A 88 6.33 16.63 -2.71
CA THR A 88 5.75 15.36 -3.19
C THR A 88 6.61 14.74 -4.28
N HIS A 89 7.13 15.53 -5.21
CA HIS A 89 8.02 15.06 -6.28
C HIS A 89 9.35 14.56 -5.67
N VAL A 90 9.99 15.35 -4.80
CA VAL A 90 11.22 14.93 -4.10
C VAL A 90 11.02 13.58 -3.39
N ARG A 91 9.91 13.43 -2.64
CA ARG A 91 9.59 12.18 -1.95
C ARG A 91 9.36 11.02 -2.90
N ALA A 92 8.66 11.24 -4.01
CA ALA A 92 8.43 10.21 -5.02
C ALA A 92 9.75 9.72 -5.61
N SER A 93 10.64 10.63 -6.03
CA SER A 93 11.94 10.30 -6.59
C SER A 93 12.84 9.56 -5.58
N ILE A 94 12.84 9.96 -4.31
CA ILE A 94 13.58 9.25 -3.26
C ILE A 94 13.04 7.83 -3.07
N ASN A 95 11.72 7.66 -3.02
CA ASN A 95 11.11 6.34 -2.84
C ASN A 95 11.40 5.42 -4.03
N GLU A 96 11.33 5.94 -5.25
CA GLU A 96 11.67 5.21 -6.48
C GLU A 96 13.13 4.74 -6.47
N TRP A 97 14.06 5.67 -6.16
CA TRP A 97 15.48 5.33 -6.02
C TRP A 97 15.73 4.26 -4.95
N MET A 98 15.06 4.37 -3.79
CA MET A 98 15.15 3.36 -2.73
C MET A 98 14.62 2.00 -3.18
N ASP A 99 13.51 1.96 -3.92
CA ASP A 99 12.92 0.72 -4.44
C ASP A 99 13.86 0.03 -5.43
N ASP A 100 14.50 0.80 -6.32
CA ASP A 100 15.48 0.29 -7.26
C ASP A 100 16.71 -0.27 -6.55
N LYS A 101 17.26 0.47 -5.58
CA LYS A 101 18.42 0.00 -4.80
C LYS A 101 18.11 -1.24 -3.99
N TYR A 102 16.94 -1.30 -3.37
CA TYR A 102 16.49 -2.49 -2.68
C TYR A 102 16.35 -3.68 -3.63
N ARG A 103 15.71 -3.49 -4.80
CA ARG A 103 15.49 -4.56 -5.79
C ARG A 103 16.82 -5.09 -6.33
N GLU A 104 17.77 -4.21 -6.59
CA GLU A 104 19.13 -4.56 -7.01
C GLU A 104 19.85 -5.40 -5.94
N TRP A 105 19.87 -4.90 -4.69
CA TRP A 105 20.48 -5.60 -3.55
C TRP A 105 19.83 -6.96 -3.28
N TRP A 106 18.49 -7.00 -3.25
CA TRP A 106 17.73 -8.22 -2.97
C TRP A 106 17.98 -9.29 -4.02
N ARG A 107 18.05 -8.92 -5.31
CA ARG A 107 18.39 -9.87 -6.39
C ARG A 107 19.82 -10.38 -6.29
N LYS A 108 20.78 -9.50 -6.03
CA LYS A 108 22.23 -9.83 -5.98
C LYS A 108 22.65 -10.69 -4.78
N LEU A 109 21.89 -10.69 -3.69
CA LEU A 109 22.15 -11.56 -2.53
C LEU A 109 22.26 -13.04 -2.97
N PRO A 110 23.34 -13.76 -2.67
CA PRO A 110 23.52 -15.12 -3.20
C PRO A 110 22.58 -16.16 -2.55
N GLN A 111 22.11 -15.90 -1.33
CA GLN A 111 21.36 -16.85 -0.51
C GLN A 111 19.85 -16.48 -0.47
N GLN A 112 19.09 -17.05 0.46
CA GLN A 112 17.67 -16.77 0.68
C GLN A 112 16.75 -17.22 -0.46
N ARG A 113 17.08 -18.34 -1.13
CA ARG A 113 16.29 -18.94 -2.23
C ARG A 113 14.79 -18.96 -1.94
N GLN A 114 14.38 -19.48 -0.78
CA GLN A 114 12.97 -19.57 -0.42
C GLN A 114 12.32 -18.21 -0.20
N ALA A 115 12.92 -17.34 0.63
CA ALA A 115 12.38 -16.00 0.89
C ALA A 115 12.18 -15.22 -0.42
N LYS A 116 13.11 -15.37 -1.38
CA LYS A 116 13.02 -14.77 -2.72
C LYS A 116 11.92 -15.34 -3.61
N MET A 117 11.36 -16.51 -3.30
CA MET A 117 10.19 -17.03 -4.01
C MET A 117 8.92 -16.28 -3.60
N PHE A 118 8.78 -15.98 -2.31
CA PHE A 118 7.61 -15.32 -1.74
C PHE A 118 7.71 -13.79 -1.77
N ILE A 119 8.87 -13.23 -1.39
CA ILE A 119 9.12 -11.79 -1.24
C ILE A 119 9.95 -11.35 -2.46
N LYS A 120 9.28 -10.84 -3.49
CA LYS A 120 9.94 -10.40 -4.74
C LYS A 120 10.43 -8.96 -4.69
N GLU A 121 9.72 -8.12 -3.94
CA GLU A 121 9.96 -6.68 -3.86
C GLU A 121 9.46 -6.11 -2.55
N ARG A 122 9.86 -4.87 -2.26
CA ARG A 122 9.34 -4.13 -1.12
C ARG A 122 7.85 -3.87 -1.32
N SER A 123 7.06 -4.11 -0.28
CA SER A 123 5.62 -3.89 -0.31
C SER A 123 5.16 -3.23 0.98
N ALA A 124 4.75 -1.97 0.90
CA ALA A 124 4.21 -1.23 2.04
C ALA A 124 2.96 -1.92 2.61
N ARG A 125 2.10 -2.45 1.73
CA ARG A 125 0.92 -3.24 2.08
C ARG A 125 1.27 -4.48 2.88
N LEU A 126 2.27 -5.25 2.44
CA LEU A 126 2.71 -6.44 3.18
C LEU A 126 3.26 -6.06 4.57
N THR A 127 4.04 -4.97 4.64
CA THR A 127 4.56 -4.46 5.92
C THR A 127 3.42 -4.08 6.86
N GLU A 128 2.43 -3.34 6.38
CA GLU A 128 1.25 -2.94 7.17
C GLU A 128 0.43 -4.16 7.61
N ASP A 129 0.15 -5.09 6.70
CA ASP A 129 -0.56 -6.34 6.99
C ASP A 129 0.14 -7.14 8.10
N LEU A 130 1.48 -7.26 8.03
CA LEU A 130 2.30 -7.95 9.03
C LEU A 130 2.29 -7.23 10.38
N LEU A 131 2.48 -5.90 10.38
CA LEU A 131 2.49 -5.11 11.61
C LEU A 131 1.13 -5.08 12.29
N GLY A 132 0.04 -5.28 11.55
CA GLY A 132 -1.31 -5.45 12.09
C GLY A 132 -1.58 -6.83 12.73
N GLN A 133 -0.68 -7.80 12.58
CA GLN A 133 -0.84 -9.13 13.19
C GLN A 133 -0.31 -9.20 14.62
N ASN A 134 -0.80 -10.18 15.39
CA ASN A 134 -0.21 -10.50 16.69
C ASN A 134 1.17 -11.20 16.54
N ARG A 135 1.96 -11.20 17.61
CA ARG A 135 3.32 -11.76 17.64
C ARG A 135 3.40 -13.23 17.19
N LYS A 136 2.42 -14.07 17.57
CA LYS A 136 2.37 -15.49 17.17
C LYS A 136 2.21 -15.61 15.66
N ALA A 137 1.27 -14.86 15.09
CA ALA A 137 1.00 -14.87 13.65
C ALA A 137 2.20 -14.36 12.84
N ILE A 138 2.82 -13.24 13.25
CA ILE A 138 4.04 -12.72 12.59
C ILE A 138 5.13 -13.78 12.55
N ARG A 139 5.43 -14.42 13.69
CA ARG A 139 6.47 -15.45 13.79
C ARG A 139 6.23 -16.61 12.81
N ILE A 140 5.00 -17.13 12.77
CA ILE A 140 4.65 -18.26 11.90
C ILE A 140 4.70 -17.86 10.43
N ILE A 141 4.08 -16.72 10.06
CA ILE A 141 4.04 -16.24 8.67
C ILE A 141 5.46 -15.98 8.17
N VAL A 142 6.27 -15.23 8.92
CA VAL A 142 7.67 -14.95 8.53
C VAL A 142 8.48 -16.24 8.45
N GLY A 143 8.29 -17.17 9.38
CA GLY A 143 8.94 -18.48 9.35
C GLY A 143 8.61 -19.27 8.08
N LEU A 144 7.34 -19.29 7.67
CA LEU A 144 6.90 -19.93 6.42
C LEU A 144 7.48 -19.23 5.18
N LEU A 145 7.37 -17.90 5.11
CA LEU A 145 7.86 -17.13 3.95
C LEU A 145 9.38 -17.28 3.79
N THR A 146 10.13 -17.36 4.89
CA THR A 146 11.60 -17.45 4.86
C THR A 146 12.14 -18.87 4.87
N GLY A 147 11.34 -19.86 5.28
CA GLY A 147 11.75 -21.26 5.42
C GLY A 147 12.38 -21.63 6.76
N HIS A 148 12.34 -20.73 7.73
CA HIS A 148 12.88 -20.93 9.07
C HIS A 148 11.72 -21.23 10.04
N CYS A 149 11.16 -22.42 9.94
CA CYS A 149 10.07 -22.88 10.78
C CYS A 149 10.13 -24.39 10.98
N ARG A 150 9.32 -24.92 11.91
CA ARG A 150 9.33 -26.33 12.33
C ARG A 150 8.64 -27.28 11.33
N LEU A 151 8.99 -27.14 10.05
CA LEU A 151 8.65 -28.10 9.01
C LEU A 151 9.74 -29.18 8.91
N ASN A 152 9.37 -30.40 8.54
CA ASN A 152 10.25 -31.56 8.62
C ASN A 152 11.55 -31.40 7.83
N LYS A 153 11.54 -30.72 6.67
CA LYS A 153 12.80 -30.44 5.94
C LYS A 153 13.77 -29.61 6.78
N HIS A 154 13.30 -28.53 7.40
CA HIS A 154 14.16 -27.67 8.23
C HIS A 154 14.60 -28.40 9.50
N MET A 155 13.71 -29.17 10.12
CA MET A 155 14.03 -29.96 11.31
C MET A 155 15.07 -31.06 11.02
N SER A 156 14.97 -31.74 9.88
CA SER A 156 15.93 -32.76 9.45
C SER A 156 17.31 -32.16 9.15
N LEU A 157 17.36 -30.98 8.50
CA LEU A 157 18.62 -30.23 8.31
C LEU A 157 19.29 -29.84 9.64
N MET A 158 18.50 -29.63 10.69
CA MET A 158 18.98 -29.33 12.05
C MET A 158 19.30 -30.59 12.87
N GLY A 159 19.09 -31.80 12.33
CA GLY A 159 19.28 -33.06 13.05
C GLY A 159 18.22 -33.35 14.12
N LEU A 160 17.05 -32.70 14.04
CA LEU A 160 15.95 -32.82 15.00
C LEU A 160 14.80 -33.71 14.51
N ALA A 161 14.85 -34.15 13.25
CA ALA A 161 13.91 -35.10 12.65
C ALA A 161 14.68 -36.09 11.77
N GLU A 162 14.30 -37.37 11.83
CA GLU A 162 14.94 -38.42 11.03
C GLU A 162 14.59 -38.30 9.55
N GLU A 163 13.33 -37.95 9.25
CA GLU A 163 12.83 -37.82 7.88
C GLU A 163 12.34 -36.41 7.58
N ALA A 164 12.49 -36.01 6.31
CA ALA A 164 12.00 -34.74 5.80
C ALA A 164 10.58 -34.85 5.20
N THR A 165 9.94 -36.02 5.23
CA THR A 165 8.68 -36.32 4.54
C THR A 165 7.52 -35.42 5.01
N CYS A 166 6.67 -35.00 4.07
CA CYS A 166 5.51 -34.15 4.31
C CYS A 166 4.43 -34.86 5.14
N ARG A 167 3.99 -34.23 6.23
CA ARG A 167 2.94 -34.74 7.12
C ARG A 167 1.53 -34.82 6.51
N PHE A 168 1.32 -34.23 5.33
CA PHE A 168 0.01 -34.16 4.69
C PHE A 168 -0.14 -35.10 3.49
N CYS A 169 0.89 -35.23 2.65
CA CYS A 169 0.87 -36.14 1.50
C CYS A 169 1.74 -37.38 1.66
N SER A 170 2.70 -37.39 2.59
CA SER A 170 3.64 -38.50 2.80
C SER A 170 4.52 -38.87 1.59
N GLU A 171 4.59 -38.00 0.56
CA GLU A 171 5.28 -38.32 -0.71
C GLU A 171 6.54 -37.46 -0.95
N GLU A 172 6.50 -36.17 -0.62
CA GLU A 172 7.60 -35.23 -0.88
C GLU A 172 8.21 -34.66 0.40
N GLU A 173 9.33 -33.94 0.27
CA GLU A 173 9.92 -33.19 1.39
C GLU A 173 9.03 -32.03 1.87
N GLU A 174 8.85 -31.93 3.19
CA GLU A 174 8.07 -30.89 3.86
C GLU A 174 8.80 -29.55 3.86
N THR A 175 8.75 -28.86 2.73
CA THR A 175 9.20 -27.48 2.59
C THR A 175 8.01 -26.52 2.67
N ALA A 176 8.23 -25.25 3.03
CA ALA A 176 7.10 -24.32 3.03
C ALA A 176 6.57 -24.07 1.61
N VAL A 177 7.42 -24.17 0.58
CA VAL A 177 6.98 -24.12 -0.83
C VAL A 177 6.08 -25.30 -1.15
N HIS A 178 6.45 -26.51 -0.74
CA HIS A 178 5.62 -27.68 -0.94
C HIS A 178 4.25 -27.49 -0.25
N ILE A 179 4.23 -27.18 1.04
CA ILE A 179 2.99 -26.97 1.81
C ILE A 179 2.09 -25.89 1.19
N LEU A 180 2.67 -24.73 0.87
CA LEU A 180 1.91 -23.58 0.40
C LEU A 180 1.55 -23.66 -1.08
N CYS A 181 2.32 -24.34 -1.93
CA CYS A 181 2.16 -24.19 -3.38
C CYS A 181 1.92 -25.49 -4.14
N GLN A 182 2.28 -26.66 -3.60
CA GLN A 182 2.41 -27.89 -4.40
C GLN A 182 1.83 -29.15 -3.73
N CYS A 183 1.63 -29.16 -2.41
CA CYS A 183 1.25 -30.36 -1.67
C CYS A 183 -0.14 -30.85 -2.09
N GLU A 184 -0.23 -32.03 -2.70
CA GLU A 184 -1.49 -32.62 -3.16
C GLU A 184 -2.49 -32.87 -2.03
N GLY A 185 -1.99 -33.28 -0.85
CA GLY A 185 -2.81 -33.42 0.37
C GLY A 185 -3.48 -32.11 0.83
N LEU A 186 -3.03 -30.96 0.33
CA LEU A 186 -3.57 -29.63 0.63
C LEU A 186 -4.20 -28.93 -0.59
N ALA A 187 -4.20 -29.53 -1.79
CA ALA A 187 -4.65 -28.90 -3.03
C ALA A 187 -6.10 -28.38 -2.92
N ARG A 188 -7.03 -29.24 -2.47
CA ARG A 188 -8.45 -28.86 -2.25
C ARG A 188 -8.59 -27.72 -1.25
N LEU A 189 -7.80 -27.73 -0.17
CA LEU A 189 -7.88 -26.68 0.85
C LEU A 189 -7.37 -25.34 0.32
N ARG A 190 -6.28 -25.35 -0.45
CA ARG A 190 -5.78 -24.16 -1.15
C ARG A 190 -6.82 -23.63 -2.12
N PHE A 191 -7.46 -24.48 -2.92
CA PHE A 191 -8.54 -24.06 -3.81
C PHE A 191 -9.68 -23.36 -3.06
N LEU A 192 -10.16 -23.94 -1.95
CA LEU A 192 -11.26 -23.37 -1.17
C LEU A 192 -10.94 -22.01 -0.53
N ILE A 193 -9.68 -21.75 -0.14
CA ILE A 193 -9.29 -20.53 0.58
C ILE A 193 -8.71 -19.47 -0.37
N LEU A 194 -7.96 -19.91 -1.37
CA LEU A 194 -7.13 -19.08 -2.25
C LEU A 194 -7.72 -18.96 -3.66
N GLY A 195 -8.59 -19.89 -4.06
CA GLY A 195 -9.17 -19.97 -5.41
C GLY A 195 -8.31 -20.75 -6.41
N GLU A 196 -7.16 -21.27 -5.97
CA GLU A 196 -6.19 -21.98 -6.83
C GLU A 196 -5.63 -23.20 -6.08
N GLU A 197 -5.48 -24.32 -6.77
CA GLU A 197 -4.90 -25.54 -6.21
C GLU A 197 -3.39 -25.40 -6.00
N ASN A 198 -2.68 -24.76 -6.92
CA ASN A 198 -1.23 -24.63 -6.89
C ASN A 198 -0.80 -23.15 -7.06
N PRO A 199 -1.04 -22.31 -6.03
CA PRO A 199 -0.78 -20.88 -6.11
C PRO A 199 0.72 -20.60 -6.24
N SER A 200 1.07 -19.55 -7.00
CA SER A 200 2.46 -19.11 -7.07
C SER A 200 2.94 -18.55 -5.72
N ALA A 201 4.19 -18.82 -5.33
CA ALA A 201 4.73 -18.33 -4.06
C ALA A 201 4.62 -16.80 -3.90
N SER A 202 4.78 -16.04 -4.99
CA SER A 202 4.66 -14.58 -4.96
C SER A 202 3.23 -14.06 -4.76
N SER A 203 2.20 -14.88 -4.98
CA SER A 203 0.81 -14.48 -4.79
C SER A 203 0.48 -14.17 -3.33
N TYR A 204 1.11 -14.89 -2.38
CA TYR A 204 0.87 -14.72 -0.94
C TYR A 204 1.25 -13.33 -0.42
N THR A 205 2.27 -12.70 -0.99
CA THR A 205 2.70 -11.34 -0.61
C THR A 205 2.01 -10.24 -1.41
N LYS A 206 1.24 -10.62 -2.44
CA LYS A 206 0.41 -9.73 -3.26
C LYS A 206 -1.06 -9.69 -2.82
N ALA A 207 -1.53 -10.73 -2.12
CA ALA A 207 -2.86 -10.81 -1.53
C ALA A 207 -2.86 -10.50 -0.01
N PRO A 208 -4.03 -10.18 0.60
CA PRO A 208 -4.13 -10.02 2.04
C PRO A 208 -3.66 -11.25 2.82
N LEU A 209 -2.85 -11.04 3.87
CA LEU A 209 -2.31 -12.13 4.68
C LEU A 209 -3.38 -12.95 5.43
N SER A 210 -4.60 -12.43 5.56
CA SER A 210 -5.74 -13.15 6.14
C SER A 210 -6.02 -14.49 5.46
N ARG A 211 -5.79 -14.58 4.14
CA ARG A 211 -5.94 -15.84 3.39
C ARG A 211 -4.87 -16.86 3.77
N LEU A 212 -3.62 -16.44 3.87
CA LEU A 212 -2.52 -17.29 4.33
C LEU A 212 -2.77 -17.74 5.78
N TRP A 213 -3.19 -16.82 6.65
CA TRP A 213 -3.53 -17.15 8.03
C TRP A 213 -4.66 -18.18 8.12
N SER A 214 -5.70 -18.04 7.29
CA SER A 214 -6.81 -19.00 7.23
C SER A 214 -6.32 -20.40 6.82
N LEU A 215 -5.39 -20.50 5.86
CA LEU A 215 -4.78 -21.77 5.47
C LEU A 215 -3.98 -22.38 6.63
N ILE A 216 -3.18 -21.58 7.33
CA ILE A 216 -2.37 -22.02 8.49
C ILE A 216 -3.29 -22.57 9.60
N GLN A 217 -4.40 -21.89 9.90
CA GLN A 217 -5.33 -22.34 10.94
C GLN A 217 -6.07 -23.62 10.54
N ARG A 218 -6.53 -23.73 9.28
CA ARG A 218 -7.25 -24.92 8.81
C ARG A 218 -6.36 -26.17 8.69
N THR A 219 -5.06 -25.98 8.47
CA THR A 219 -4.04 -27.04 8.49
C THR A 219 -3.50 -27.34 9.89
N GLN A 220 -3.91 -26.57 10.90
CA GLN A 220 -3.38 -26.62 12.28
C GLN A 220 -1.86 -26.40 12.37
N LEU A 221 -1.26 -25.79 11.35
CA LEU A 221 0.17 -25.49 11.34
C LEU A 221 0.55 -24.50 12.44
N ASP A 222 -0.38 -23.66 12.91
CA ASP A 222 -0.13 -22.72 14.01
C ASP A 222 0.15 -23.38 15.37
N ARG A 223 -0.14 -24.67 15.50
CA ARG A 223 0.13 -25.46 16.72
C ARG A 223 1.52 -26.07 16.73
N VAL A 224 2.06 -26.37 15.56
CA VAL A 224 3.34 -27.07 15.37
C VAL A 224 4.48 -26.13 15.00
N LEU A 225 4.18 -25.02 14.32
CA LEU A 225 5.17 -24.03 13.91
C LEU A 225 5.57 -23.10 15.04
#